data_AF-A0A952CVR4-F1
#
_entry.id   AF-A0A952CVR4-F1
#
_cell.length_a   1.000
_cell.length_b   1.000
_cell.length_c   1.000
_cell.angle_alpha   90.00
_cell.angle_beta   90.00
_cell.angle_gamma   90.00
#
_symmetry.space_group_name_H-M   'P 1'
#
loop_
_entity.id
_entity.type
_entity.pdbx_description
1 polymer ?
#
loop_
_entity_poly.entity_id
_entity_poly.type
_entity_poly.pdbx_seq_one_letter_code
_entity_poly.pdbx_strand_id
1 'polypeptide(L)'
;MTPGVVVEIPEVLTTAGEMVRRGVPTAIVFAQVKDCNLCSAIGEITSSWTKKYPNVQVLVVETRSLKKYVEAWGEEYGVPIVYDADGQFREAFDTNLTHVYLLDGSGTVRDKVRPGYRQQWLDLDAQMARANAGDWDAVDANSVALPSLGDVARSSPSVALGAGNPVLVLVGDGYCEFCKDLVKGSLQRELNQLVEQRPDFRVYLLEPARESLAEGFYGTPTHDYGPRSTFEEFVATFGESAAGTEILDYLTTGKRIYPLPEHVWPDTGWAEGITLIRYEVGGVDDPVVAWGYAEKESPGMLVFAADGRYMGPTPFFLGSTGGNVASKARALLPK
;
A
#
# COMPACT_ATOMS: atom_id res chain seq x y z
N MET A 1 -7.38 9.22 7.45
CA MET A 1 -7.19 8.76 8.86
C MET A 1 -6.00 7.82 9.01
N THR A 2 -5.50 7.60 10.23
CA THR A 2 -4.36 6.72 10.60
C THR A 2 -4.74 5.82 11.79
N PRO A 3 -4.04 4.70 12.03
CA PRO A 3 -4.31 3.86 13.19
C PRO A 3 -4.27 4.62 14.52
N GLY A 4 -5.17 4.27 15.46
CA GLY A 4 -5.36 4.94 16.74
C GLY A 4 -6.37 6.11 16.72
N VAL A 5 -6.80 6.57 15.54
CA VAL A 5 -7.82 7.62 15.41
C VAL A 5 -9.22 7.02 15.57
N VAL A 6 -10.08 7.67 16.36
CA VAL A 6 -11.50 7.34 16.46
C VAL A 6 -12.27 8.06 15.35
N VAL A 7 -13.06 7.31 14.60
CA VAL A 7 -13.90 7.82 13.51
C VAL A 7 -15.36 7.48 13.78
N GLU A 8 -16.24 8.47 13.71
CA GLU A 8 -17.68 8.22 13.74
C GLU A 8 -18.15 7.74 12.36
N ILE A 9 -18.69 6.52 12.28
CA ILE A 9 -19.25 6.00 11.04
C ILE A 9 -20.60 6.71 10.76
N PRO A 10 -20.75 7.38 9.60
CA PRO A 10 -22.00 8.06 9.25
C PRO A 10 -23.22 7.14 9.29
N GLU A 11 -24.35 7.66 9.77
CA GLU A 11 -25.63 6.92 9.80
C GLU A 11 -26.32 7.03 8.44
N VAL A 12 -26.04 6.07 7.56
CA VAL A 12 -26.57 6.04 6.20
C VAL A 12 -27.10 4.65 5.84
N LEU A 13 -27.94 4.60 4.81
CA LEU A 13 -28.40 3.35 4.21
C LEU A 13 -27.40 2.87 3.15
N THR A 14 -27.22 1.55 3.08
CA THR A 14 -26.63 0.90 1.91
C THR A 14 -27.57 1.03 0.71
N THR A 15 -27.08 0.73 -0.49
CA THR A 15 -27.91 0.69 -1.71
C THR A 15 -29.04 -0.34 -1.63
N ALA A 16 -28.90 -1.37 -0.80
CA ALA A 16 -29.93 -2.37 -0.51
C ALA A 16 -30.99 -1.88 0.52
N GLY A 17 -30.80 -0.69 1.10
CA GLY A 17 -31.72 -0.11 2.09
C GLY A 17 -31.47 -0.56 3.54
N GLU A 18 -30.34 -1.21 3.81
CA GLU A 18 -29.95 -1.62 5.15
C GLU A 18 -29.19 -0.51 5.86
N MET A 19 -29.51 -0.25 7.12
CA MET A 19 -28.76 0.74 7.91
C MET A 19 -27.38 0.21 8.27
N VAL A 20 -26.35 1.04 8.08
CA VAL A 20 -24.99 0.73 8.53
C VAL A 20 -24.96 0.60 10.05
N ARG A 21 -24.47 -0.53 10.57
CA ARG A 21 -24.43 -0.77 12.02
C ARG A 21 -23.27 0.00 12.66
N ARG A 22 -23.54 0.55 13.84
CA ARG A 22 -22.57 1.22 14.72
C ARG A 22 -22.21 0.31 15.90
N GLY A 23 -21.08 0.57 16.55
CA GLY A 23 -20.67 -0.17 17.75
C GLY A 23 -20.14 -1.58 17.46
N VAL A 24 -19.86 -1.90 16.19
CA VAL A 24 -19.37 -3.21 15.75
C VAL A 24 -18.07 -3.05 14.98
N PRO A 25 -17.14 -4.03 15.07
CA PRO A 25 -15.96 -4.07 14.24
C PRO A 25 -16.34 -3.92 12.76
N THR A 26 -15.67 -3.04 12.03
CA THR A 26 -16.04 -2.69 10.66
C THR A 26 -14.83 -2.54 9.77
N ALA A 27 -14.84 -3.20 8.61
CA ALA A 27 -13.94 -2.94 7.50
C ALA A 27 -14.62 -1.99 6.51
N ILE A 28 -14.11 -0.76 6.39
CA ILE A 28 -14.54 0.23 5.41
C ILE A 28 -13.62 0.15 4.19
N VAL A 29 -14.18 -0.25 3.05
CA VAL A 29 -13.46 -0.41 1.79
C VAL A 29 -13.89 0.70 0.84
N PHE A 30 -13.07 1.74 0.71
CA PHE A 30 -13.24 2.72 -0.35
C PHE A 30 -12.79 2.08 -1.65
N ALA A 31 -13.72 1.89 -2.60
CA ALA A 31 -13.43 1.25 -3.87
C ALA A 31 -14.13 1.99 -5.02
N GLN A 32 -13.55 1.86 -6.21
CA GLN A 32 -14.20 2.25 -7.45
C GLN A 32 -14.88 1.00 -8.03
N VAL A 33 -16.14 1.11 -8.43
CA VAL A 33 -16.94 -0.04 -8.90
C VAL A 33 -17.02 -0.15 -10.42
N LYS A 34 -16.53 0.86 -11.15
CA LYS A 34 -16.59 0.94 -12.61
C LYS A 34 -15.35 1.62 -13.16
N ASP A 35 -14.92 1.24 -14.37
CA ASP A 35 -13.79 1.86 -15.07
C ASP A 35 -12.50 1.77 -14.22
N CYS A 36 -12.27 0.61 -13.60
CA CYS A 36 -11.09 0.34 -12.79
C CYS A 36 -10.59 -1.10 -12.98
N ASN A 37 -9.31 -1.34 -12.69
CA ASN A 37 -8.63 -2.60 -13.00
C ASN A 37 -8.95 -3.73 -12.01
N LEU A 38 -9.44 -3.40 -10.82
CA LEU A 38 -9.62 -4.35 -9.71
C LEU A 38 -11.06 -4.41 -9.18
N CYS A 39 -12.06 -3.80 -9.84
CA CYS A 39 -13.44 -3.77 -9.31
C CYS A 39 -14.01 -5.16 -9.07
N SER A 40 -13.81 -6.09 -10.02
CA SER A 40 -14.30 -7.47 -9.86
C SER A 40 -13.56 -8.20 -8.76
N ALA A 41 -12.24 -8.06 -8.68
CA ALA A 41 -11.44 -8.66 -7.60
C ALA A 41 -11.88 -8.13 -6.23
N ILE A 42 -12.08 -6.82 -6.07
CA ILE A 42 -12.57 -6.22 -4.82
C ILE A 42 -13.97 -6.75 -4.47
N GLY A 43 -14.83 -6.96 -5.46
CA GLY A 43 -16.17 -7.53 -5.26
C GLY A 43 -16.11 -8.94 -4.70
N GLU A 44 -15.29 -9.80 -5.30
CA GLU A 44 -15.08 -11.17 -4.83
C GLU A 44 -14.43 -11.22 -3.43
N ILE A 45 -13.42 -10.37 -3.17
CA ILE A 45 -12.76 -10.26 -1.87
C ILE A 45 -13.75 -9.85 -0.78
N THR A 46 -14.50 -8.77 -1.01
CA THR A 46 -15.45 -8.24 -0.02
C THR A 46 -16.65 -9.16 0.19
N SER A 47 -17.10 -9.87 -0.87
CA SER A 47 -18.10 -10.94 -0.76
C SER A 47 -17.58 -12.12 0.07
N SER A 48 -16.32 -12.53 -0.13
CA SER A 48 -15.65 -13.56 0.64
C SER A 48 -15.56 -13.17 2.13
N TRP A 49 -15.10 -11.94 2.43
CA TRP A 49 -15.03 -11.43 3.79
C TRP A 49 -16.38 -11.38 4.50
N THR A 50 -17.43 -10.91 3.80
CA THR A 50 -18.80 -10.87 4.35
C THR A 50 -19.28 -12.27 4.77
N LYS A 51 -18.88 -13.31 4.06
CA LYS A 51 -19.23 -14.71 4.34
C LYS A 51 -18.35 -15.33 5.43
N LYS A 52 -17.03 -15.07 5.40
CA LYS A 52 -16.04 -15.70 6.29
C LYS A 52 -15.98 -15.08 7.67
N TYR A 53 -16.24 -13.77 7.79
CA TYR A 53 -15.95 -12.98 8.99
C TYR A 53 -17.22 -12.32 9.56
N PRO A 54 -18.18 -13.09 10.11
CA PRO A 54 -19.48 -12.59 10.52
C PRO A 54 -19.45 -11.58 11.69
N ASN A 55 -18.36 -11.54 12.47
CA ASN A 55 -18.19 -10.59 13.57
C ASN A 55 -17.62 -9.24 13.12
N VAL A 56 -17.22 -9.12 11.85
CA VAL A 56 -16.73 -7.87 11.24
C VAL A 56 -17.71 -7.45 10.15
N GLN A 57 -18.29 -6.26 10.29
CA GLN A 57 -19.09 -5.67 9.22
C GLN A 57 -18.18 -5.29 8.07
N VAL A 58 -18.48 -5.75 6.86
CA VAL A 58 -17.80 -5.28 5.64
C VAL A 58 -18.70 -4.25 4.97
N LEU A 59 -18.17 -3.05 4.74
CA LEU A 59 -18.89 -1.97 4.08
C LEU A 59 -18.04 -1.42 2.94
N VAL A 60 -18.54 -1.52 1.72
CA VAL A 60 -17.92 -0.87 0.56
C VAL A 60 -18.47 0.55 0.45
N VAL A 61 -17.61 1.51 0.14
CA VAL A 61 -17.98 2.92 -0.04
C VAL A 61 -17.49 3.38 -1.40
N GLU A 62 -18.42 3.89 -2.21
CA GLU A 62 -18.14 4.40 -3.55
C GLU A 62 -18.49 5.89 -3.60
N THR A 63 -17.54 6.72 -4.03
CA THR A 63 -17.64 8.20 -3.96
C THR A 63 -17.59 8.87 -5.34
N ARG A 64 -17.64 8.15 -6.47
CA ARG A 64 -17.31 8.66 -7.81
C ARG A 64 -18.28 8.24 -8.91
N SER A 65 -18.69 6.99 -8.91
CA SER A 65 -19.53 6.36 -9.93
C SER A 65 -20.98 6.78 -9.78
N LEU A 66 -21.74 6.73 -10.87
CA LEU A 66 -23.19 7.01 -10.78
C LEU A 66 -23.90 5.92 -9.95
N LYS A 67 -24.88 6.32 -9.15
CA LYS A 67 -25.68 5.45 -8.28
C LYS A 67 -26.08 4.10 -8.90
N LYS A 68 -26.61 4.12 -10.14
CA LYS A 68 -27.03 2.91 -10.86
C LYS A 68 -25.93 1.85 -11.01
N TYR A 69 -24.67 2.27 -11.14
CA TYR A 69 -23.53 1.36 -11.25
C TYR A 69 -23.13 0.81 -9.88
N VAL A 70 -23.24 1.63 -8.83
CA VAL A 70 -23.01 1.22 -7.44
C VAL A 70 -24.06 0.20 -6.99
N GLU A 71 -25.33 0.45 -7.32
CA GLU A 71 -26.44 -0.48 -7.07
C GLU A 71 -26.24 -1.82 -7.78
N ALA A 72 -25.97 -1.80 -9.09
CA ALA A 72 -25.74 -3.01 -9.87
C ALA A 72 -24.53 -3.83 -9.37
N TRP A 73 -23.44 -3.16 -9.02
CA TRP A 73 -22.24 -3.84 -8.48
C TRP A 73 -22.53 -4.48 -7.11
N GLY A 74 -23.23 -3.77 -6.22
CA GLY A 74 -23.63 -4.30 -4.92
C GLY A 74 -24.51 -5.55 -5.04
N GLU A 75 -25.43 -5.56 -6.02
CA GLU A 75 -26.28 -6.72 -6.34
C GLU A 75 -25.46 -7.88 -6.93
N GLU A 76 -24.54 -7.61 -7.85
CA GLU A 76 -23.70 -8.62 -8.51
C GLU A 76 -22.87 -9.44 -7.51
N TYR A 77 -22.22 -8.77 -6.55
CA TYR A 77 -21.34 -9.44 -5.58
C TYR A 77 -22.02 -9.79 -4.25
N GLY A 78 -23.25 -9.28 -4.03
CA GLY A 78 -24.01 -9.47 -2.80
C GLY A 78 -23.33 -8.82 -1.59
N VAL A 79 -22.81 -7.60 -1.75
CA VAL A 79 -22.01 -6.90 -0.73
C VAL A 79 -22.71 -5.61 -0.29
N PRO A 80 -22.75 -5.30 1.02
CA PRO A 80 -23.24 -4.01 1.50
C PRO A 80 -22.38 -2.86 0.96
N ILE A 81 -22.98 -1.97 0.17
CA ILE A 81 -22.30 -0.83 -0.43
C ILE A 81 -23.05 0.48 -0.19
N VAL A 82 -22.32 1.56 0.09
CA VAL A 82 -22.83 2.92 0.25
C VAL A 82 -22.45 3.74 -0.98
N TYR A 83 -23.45 4.42 -1.55
CA TYR A 83 -23.23 5.48 -2.54
C TYR A 83 -23.07 6.82 -1.82
N ASP A 84 -21.82 7.26 -1.63
CA ASP A 84 -21.46 8.43 -0.84
C ASP A 84 -21.58 9.73 -1.68
N ALA A 85 -22.78 10.02 -2.18
CA ALA A 85 -23.05 11.21 -3.00
C ALA A 85 -22.75 12.52 -2.26
N ASP A 86 -23.12 12.58 -0.98
CA ASP A 86 -22.96 13.77 -0.15
C ASP A 86 -21.55 13.87 0.47
N GLY A 87 -20.70 12.87 0.26
CA GLY A 87 -19.31 12.88 0.71
C GLY A 87 -19.11 12.70 2.21
N GLN A 88 -20.10 12.20 2.94
CA GLN A 88 -20.03 12.04 4.40
C GLN A 88 -18.92 11.08 4.82
N PHE A 89 -18.77 9.95 4.10
CA PHE A 89 -17.66 9.04 4.35
C PHE A 89 -16.33 9.63 3.90
N ARG A 90 -16.31 10.27 2.73
CA ARG A 90 -15.11 10.96 2.22
C ARG A 90 -14.56 11.96 3.25
N GLU A 91 -15.43 12.75 3.87
CA GLU A 91 -15.10 13.72 4.90
C GLU A 91 -14.68 13.04 6.22
N ALA A 92 -15.45 12.06 6.69
CA ALA A 92 -15.15 11.35 7.95
C ALA A 92 -13.80 10.63 7.93
N PHE A 93 -13.36 10.14 6.76
CA PHE A 93 -12.10 9.41 6.63
C PHE A 93 -10.95 10.25 6.06
N ASP A 94 -11.21 11.50 5.66
CA ASP A 94 -10.27 12.40 4.99
C ASP A 94 -9.53 11.68 3.85
N THR A 95 -10.29 11.07 2.94
CA THR A 95 -9.75 10.26 1.84
C THR A 95 -10.63 10.35 0.61
N ASN A 96 -10.01 10.38 -0.57
CA ASN A 96 -10.69 10.24 -1.86
C ASN A 96 -10.11 9.10 -2.71
N LEU A 97 -9.29 8.24 -2.11
CA LEU A 97 -8.53 7.17 -2.76
C LEU A 97 -9.00 5.80 -2.27
N THR A 98 -8.73 4.77 -3.08
CA THR A 98 -8.93 3.37 -2.70
C THR A 98 -8.10 3.04 -1.45
N HIS A 99 -8.80 2.75 -0.35
CA HIS A 99 -8.22 2.43 0.95
C HIS A 99 -9.13 1.44 1.67
N VAL A 100 -8.52 0.58 2.48
CA VAL A 100 -9.21 -0.27 3.44
C VAL A 100 -8.86 0.23 4.83
N TYR A 101 -9.88 0.50 5.64
CA TYR A 101 -9.76 0.81 7.06
C TYR A 101 -10.42 -0.30 7.86
N LEU A 102 -9.69 -0.87 8.82
CA LEU A 102 -10.25 -1.81 9.78
C LEU A 102 -10.45 -1.11 11.11
N LEU A 103 -11.68 -1.05 11.59
CA LEU A 103 -12.08 -0.39 12.83
C LEU A 103 -12.55 -1.42 13.84
N ASP A 104 -12.26 -1.19 15.12
CA ASP A 104 -12.87 -1.94 16.21
C ASP A 104 -14.30 -1.44 16.52
N GLY A 105 -14.96 -2.08 17.49
CA GLY A 105 -16.33 -1.72 17.89
C GLY A 105 -16.49 -0.31 18.47
N SER A 106 -15.40 0.35 18.88
CA SER A 106 -15.42 1.75 19.34
C SER A 106 -15.33 2.76 18.18
N GLY A 107 -15.05 2.29 16.96
CA GLY A 107 -14.74 3.15 15.83
C GLY A 107 -13.27 3.58 15.78
N THR A 108 -12.38 2.95 16.56
CA THR A 108 -10.94 3.22 16.46
C THR A 108 -10.39 2.50 15.24
N VAL A 109 -9.69 3.23 14.36
CA VAL A 109 -8.95 2.64 13.23
C VAL A 109 -7.79 1.82 13.80
N ARG A 110 -7.78 0.52 13.56
CA ARG A 110 -6.73 -0.42 14.02
C ARG A 110 -5.77 -0.79 12.90
N ASP A 111 -6.25 -0.81 11.66
CA ASP A 111 -5.40 -0.99 10.49
C ASP A 111 -5.84 -0.13 9.30
N LYS A 112 -4.89 0.22 8.44
CA LYS A 112 -5.13 1.00 7.22
C LYS A 112 -4.16 0.59 6.14
N VAL A 113 -4.71 0.17 5.01
CA VAL A 113 -3.92 -0.24 3.85
C VAL A 113 -4.47 0.39 2.58
N ARG A 114 -3.59 0.71 1.63
CA ARG A 114 -3.94 0.99 0.24
C ARG A 114 -3.49 -0.21 -0.61
N PRO A 115 -4.35 -1.22 -0.79
CA PRO A 115 -3.92 -2.48 -1.40
C PRO A 115 -3.76 -2.31 -2.93
N GLY A 116 -2.52 -2.38 -3.39
CA GLY A 116 -2.14 -2.43 -4.80
C GLY A 116 -1.73 -3.84 -5.29
N TYR A 117 -1.38 -4.75 -4.37
CA TYR A 117 -0.87 -6.10 -4.68
C TYR A 117 -1.64 -7.22 -3.99
N ARG A 118 -1.54 -8.44 -4.52
CA ARG A 118 -2.16 -9.63 -3.91
C ARG A 118 -1.69 -9.90 -2.50
N GLN A 119 -0.40 -9.69 -2.20
CA GLN A 119 0.12 -9.87 -0.84
C GLN A 119 -0.61 -8.98 0.17
N GLN A 120 -0.84 -7.71 -0.16
CA GLN A 120 -1.55 -6.78 0.74
C GLN A 120 -3.00 -7.20 1.00
N TRP A 121 -3.66 -7.81 0.01
CA TRP A 121 -5.01 -8.36 0.19
C TRP A 121 -5.02 -9.61 1.07
N LEU A 122 -4.00 -10.47 0.98
CA LEU A 122 -3.82 -11.62 1.86
C LEU A 122 -3.51 -11.18 3.30
N ASP A 123 -2.64 -10.18 3.46
CA ASP A 123 -2.31 -9.62 4.77
C ASP A 123 -3.56 -9.01 5.43
N LEU A 124 -4.39 -8.31 4.64
CA LEU A 124 -5.69 -7.81 5.09
C LEU A 124 -6.66 -8.95 5.45
N ASP A 125 -6.68 -10.07 4.71
CA ASP A 125 -7.49 -11.24 5.06
C ASP A 125 -7.11 -11.80 6.44
N ALA A 126 -5.82 -11.90 6.72
CA ALA A 126 -5.32 -12.31 8.03
C ALA A 126 -5.73 -11.31 9.13
N GLN A 127 -5.73 -10.01 8.85
CA GLN A 127 -6.22 -8.99 9.78
C GLN A 127 -7.72 -9.09 10.02
N MET A 128 -8.51 -9.36 8.98
CA MET A 128 -9.94 -9.61 9.09
C MET A 128 -10.22 -10.84 9.96
N ALA A 129 -9.43 -11.91 9.83
CA ALA A 129 -9.55 -13.11 10.66
C ALA A 129 -9.26 -12.81 12.15
N ARG A 130 -8.20 -12.04 12.44
CA ARG A 130 -7.86 -11.62 13.82
C ARG A 130 -8.95 -10.74 14.43
N ALA A 131 -9.42 -9.73 13.70
CA ALA A 131 -10.51 -8.87 14.14
C ALA A 131 -11.81 -9.65 14.37
N ASN A 132 -12.12 -10.63 13.50
CA ASN A 132 -13.27 -11.50 13.66
C ASN A 132 -13.19 -12.38 14.92
N ALA A 133 -11.97 -12.76 15.33
CA ALA A 133 -11.72 -13.46 16.59
C ALA A 133 -11.69 -12.51 17.81
N GLY A 134 -11.73 -11.19 17.60
CA GLY A 134 -11.59 -10.18 18.64
C GLY A 134 -10.17 -9.99 19.16
N ASP A 135 -9.17 -10.52 18.45
CA ASP A 135 -7.75 -10.44 18.82
C ASP A 135 -7.13 -9.12 18.33
N TRP A 136 -7.55 -8.02 18.96
CA TRP A 136 -7.14 -6.68 18.58
C TRP A 136 -5.68 -6.37 18.88
N ASP A 137 -5.10 -7.00 19.89
CA ASP A 137 -3.68 -6.87 20.20
C ASP A 137 -2.83 -7.48 19.06
N ALA A 138 -3.26 -8.61 18.49
CA ALA A 138 -2.62 -9.18 17.31
C ALA A 138 -2.85 -8.33 16.06
N VAL A 139 -3.99 -7.65 15.93
CA VAL A 139 -4.22 -6.69 14.84
C VAL A 139 -3.18 -5.58 14.89
N ASP A 140 -3.04 -4.92 16.04
CA ASP A 140 -2.09 -3.82 16.23
C ASP A 140 -0.64 -4.25 16.03
N ALA A 141 -0.27 -5.42 16.56
CA ALA A 141 1.10 -5.95 16.45
C ALA A 141 1.52 -6.25 15.00
N ASN A 142 0.54 -6.45 14.11
CA ASN A 142 0.76 -6.80 12.71
C ASN A 142 0.23 -5.71 11.74
N SER A 143 -0.25 -4.57 12.24
CA SER A 143 -0.65 -3.46 11.37
C SER A 143 0.60 -2.91 10.69
N VAL A 144 0.57 -2.89 9.37
CA VAL A 144 1.63 -2.33 8.54
C VAL A 144 1.03 -1.19 7.74
N ALA A 145 0.85 -0.06 8.40
CA ALA A 145 0.42 1.17 7.77
C ALA A 145 1.61 2.09 7.50
N LEU A 146 1.48 2.93 6.47
CA LEU A 146 2.38 4.06 6.29
C LEU A 146 2.36 4.90 7.58
N PRO A 147 3.53 5.20 8.18
CA PRO A 147 3.57 5.97 9.41
C PRO A 147 2.92 7.34 9.21
N SER A 148 2.16 7.80 10.21
CA SER A 148 1.62 9.16 10.21
C SER A 148 2.77 10.16 10.30
N LEU A 149 2.56 11.37 9.78
CA LEU A 149 3.51 12.46 9.97
C LEU A 149 3.75 12.68 11.47
N GLY A 150 5.01 12.58 11.90
CA GLY A 150 5.43 12.74 13.29
C GLY A 150 5.48 11.46 14.12
N ASP A 151 4.96 10.34 13.63
CA ASP A 151 5.00 9.06 14.34
C ASP A 151 6.32 8.31 14.08
N VAL A 152 6.75 7.51 15.06
CA VAL A 152 7.93 6.64 14.93
C VAL A 152 7.59 5.47 14.03
N ALA A 153 8.31 5.36 12.91
CA ALA A 153 8.13 4.28 11.95
C ALA A 153 8.83 2.99 12.40
N ARG A 154 8.26 1.85 12.00
CA ARG A 154 8.92 0.54 12.13
C ARG A 154 10.22 0.54 11.32
N SER A 155 11.29 -0.02 11.87
CA SER A 155 12.53 -0.27 11.12
C SER A 155 12.47 -1.59 10.35
N SER A 156 13.24 -1.69 9.27
CA SER A 156 13.55 -2.98 8.64
C SER A 156 14.97 -3.43 9.03
N PRO A 157 15.33 -4.71 8.86
CA PRO A 157 16.68 -5.19 9.18
C PRO A 157 17.79 -4.43 8.45
N SER A 158 17.57 -4.06 7.18
CA SER A 158 18.56 -3.36 6.36
C SER A 158 18.44 -1.84 6.45
N VAL A 159 17.29 -1.31 6.88
CA VAL A 159 17.04 0.14 7.07
C VAL A 159 16.71 0.42 8.54
N ALA A 160 17.76 0.61 9.33
CA ALA A 160 17.64 0.94 10.74
C ALA A 160 17.20 2.41 10.92
N LEU A 161 15.99 2.62 11.42
CA LEU A 161 15.47 3.93 11.80
C LEU A 161 15.69 4.15 13.30
N GLY A 162 15.84 5.41 13.73
CA GLY A 162 16.04 5.74 15.14
C GLY A 162 17.47 5.53 15.66
N ALA A 163 18.44 5.26 14.78
CA ALA A 163 19.84 5.04 15.14
C ALA A 163 20.66 6.34 15.28
N GLY A 164 20.00 7.49 15.45
CA GLY A 164 20.65 8.79 15.67
C GLY A 164 21.03 9.56 14.41
N ASN A 165 20.79 9.00 13.22
CA ASN A 165 21.01 9.65 11.93
C ASN A 165 19.67 9.84 11.21
N PRO A 166 19.36 11.02 10.64
CA PRO A 166 18.20 11.15 9.78
C PRO A 166 18.36 10.31 8.51
N VAL A 167 17.24 9.82 7.97
CA VAL A 167 17.22 8.84 6.89
C VAL A 167 16.32 9.30 5.75
N LEU A 168 16.78 9.15 4.50
CA LEU A 168 15.94 9.17 3.30
C LEU A 168 15.91 7.76 2.70
N VAL A 169 14.72 7.27 2.41
CA VAL A 169 14.51 6.03 1.65
C VAL A 169 13.89 6.40 0.31
N LEU A 170 14.55 6.01 -0.77
CA LEU A 170 14.00 6.05 -2.12
C LEU A 170 13.65 4.64 -2.56
N VAL A 171 12.37 4.41 -2.83
CA VAL A 171 11.86 3.13 -3.32
C VAL A 171 11.62 3.26 -4.81
N GLY A 172 12.11 2.30 -5.59
CA GLY A 172 11.87 2.23 -7.02
C GLY A 172 11.92 0.78 -7.50
N ASP A 173 11.39 0.54 -8.68
CA ASP A 173 11.49 -0.75 -9.35
C ASP A 173 11.73 -0.59 -10.84
N GLY A 174 12.15 -1.66 -11.50
CA GLY A 174 12.50 -1.62 -12.91
C GLY A 174 11.34 -1.33 -13.88
N TYR A 175 10.09 -1.25 -13.41
CA TYR A 175 8.93 -0.80 -14.19
C TYR A 175 8.67 0.70 -14.02
N CYS A 176 9.27 1.34 -13.03
CA CYS A 176 9.18 2.77 -12.79
C CYS A 176 10.01 3.58 -13.81
N GLU A 177 9.43 3.88 -14.97
CA GLU A 177 10.09 4.73 -15.99
C GLU A 177 10.51 6.10 -15.43
N PHE A 178 9.69 6.69 -14.56
CA PHE A 178 10.05 7.94 -13.90
C PHE A 178 11.28 7.79 -13.00
N CYS A 179 11.45 6.66 -12.32
CA CYS A 179 12.65 6.38 -11.54
C CYS A 179 13.89 6.32 -12.44
N LYS A 180 13.77 5.67 -13.60
CA LYS A 180 14.85 5.60 -14.59
C LYS A 180 15.22 7.00 -15.11
N ASP A 181 14.24 7.86 -15.34
CA ASP A 181 14.47 9.23 -15.78
C ASP A 181 15.14 10.10 -14.70
N LEU A 182 14.79 9.92 -13.43
CA LEU A 182 15.51 10.57 -12.32
C LEU A 182 17.00 10.17 -12.31
N VAL A 183 17.29 8.89 -12.50
CA VAL A 183 18.65 8.33 -12.55
C VAL A 183 19.42 8.86 -13.76
N LYS A 184 18.84 8.80 -14.97
CA LYS A 184 19.43 9.36 -16.20
C LYS A 184 19.69 10.86 -16.09
N GLY A 185 18.89 11.57 -15.32
CA GLY A 185 19.04 12.99 -15.04
C GLY A 185 20.22 13.28 -14.11
N SER A 186 19.92 13.79 -12.92
CA SER A 186 20.95 14.26 -11.98
C SER A 186 20.87 13.64 -10.59
N LEU A 187 20.01 12.63 -10.37
CA LEU A 187 19.75 12.11 -9.02
C LEU A 187 21.04 11.71 -8.29
N GLN A 188 21.94 10.97 -8.95
CA GLN A 188 23.19 10.53 -8.33
C GLN A 188 24.08 11.70 -7.89
N ARG A 189 24.26 12.70 -8.76
CA ARG A 189 25.01 13.92 -8.44
C ARG A 189 24.41 14.66 -7.24
N GLU A 190 23.09 14.83 -7.24
CA GLU A 190 22.36 15.61 -6.23
C GLU A 190 22.37 14.91 -4.86
N LEU A 191 22.20 13.59 -4.82
CA LEU A 191 22.25 12.82 -3.58
C LEU A 191 23.67 12.74 -3.01
N ASN A 192 24.68 12.51 -3.85
CA ASN A 192 26.08 12.52 -3.42
C ASN A 192 26.44 13.88 -2.79
N GLN A 193 26.09 14.98 -3.46
CA GLN A 193 26.32 16.32 -2.94
C GLN A 193 25.56 16.56 -1.62
N LEU A 194 24.36 16.01 -1.47
CA LEU A 194 23.58 16.14 -0.24
C LEU A 194 24.25 15.42 0.94
N VAL A 195 24.70 14.18 0.79
CA VAL A 195 25.36 13.44 1.87
C VAL A 195 26.75 13.98 2.18
N GLU A 196 27.48 14.49 1.18
CA GLU A 196 28.76 15.18 1.40
C GLU A 196 28.59 16.45 2.26
N GLN A 197 27.48 17.16 2.09
CA GLN A 197 27.13 18.35 2.88
C GLN A 197 26.52 18.01 4.26
N ARG A 198 26.07 16.76 4.45
CA ARG A 198 25.39 16.26 5.65
C ARG A 198 25.89 14.85 5.98
N PRO A 199 27.08 14.71 6.59
CA PRO A 199 27.67 13.40 6.88
C PRO A 199 26.90 12.60 7.95
N ASP A 200 26.01 13.27 8.70
CA ASP A 200 25.05 12.69 9.66
C ASP A 200 23.81 12.08 8.97
N PHE A 201 23.65 12.30 7.67
CA PHE A 201 22.49 11.85 6.91
C PHE A 201 22.76 10.51 6.22
N ARG A 202 21.74 9.66 6.12
CA ARG A 202 21.81 8.38 5.42
C ARG A 202 20.75 8.30 4.35
N VAL A 203 21.12 7.73 3.20
CA VAL A 203 20.20 7.49 2.09
C VAL A 203 20.18 5.99 1.80
N TYR A 204 18.99 5.42 1.69
CA TYR A 204 18.79 4.05 1.25
C TYR A 204 18.02 4.04 -0.06
N LEU A 205 18.56 3.36 -1.05
CA LEU A 205 17.93 3.13 -2.34
C LEU A 205 17.42 1.68 -2.32
N LEU A 206 16.11 1.49 -2.40
CA LEU A 206 15.48 0.18 -2.33
C LEU A 206 14.93 -0.18 -3.70
N GLU A 207 15.25 -1.38 -4.17
CA GLU A 207 14.61 -2.00 -5.33
C GLU A 207 14.45 -3.52 -5.12
N PRO A 208 13.46 -4.17 -5.76
CA PRO A 208 13.37 -5.62 -5.72
C PRO A 208 14.62 -6.29 -6.32
N ALA A 209 15.08 -7.38 -5.70
CA ALA A 209 16.13 -8.23 -6.25
C ALA A 209 15.66 -8.92 -7.54
N ARG A 210 16.58 -9.11 -8.49
CA ARG A 210 16.24 -9.68 -9.81
C ARG A 210 15.76 -11.13 -9.71
N GLU A 211 16.28 -11.86 -8.74
CA GLU A 211 15.92 -13.25 -8.44
C GLU A 211 14.48 -13.32 -7.92
N SER A 212 14.13 -12.46 -6.97
CA SER A 212 12.77 -12.38 -6.41
C SER A 212 11.75 -11.95 -7.48
N LEU A 213 12.14 -10.99 -8.31
CA LEU A 213 11.42 -10.65 -9.52
C LEU A 213 11.27 -11.90 -10.42
N ALA A 214 12.35 -12.62 -10.76
CA ALA A 214 12.25 -13.79 -11.64
C ALA A 214 11.26 -14.84 -11.14
N GLU A 215 11.05 -14.99 -9.85
CA GLU A 215 10.08 -15.96 -9.33
C GLU A 215 8.61 -15.54 -9.49
N GLY A 216 8.36 -14.28 -9.87
CA GLY A 216 7.03 -13.71 -9.91
C GLY A 216 6.33 -13.64 -11.27
N PHE A 217 5.06 -13.26 -11.17
CA PHE A 217 4.18 -12.84 -12.26
C PHE A 217 4.35 -11.35 -12.56
N TYR A 218 3.99 -10.92 -13.77
CA TYR A 218 4.08 -9.53 -14.22
C TYR A 218 2.85 -9.20 -15.06
N GLY A 219 1.71 -8.99 -14.41
CA GLY A 219 0.44 -8.79 -15.09
C GLY A 219 0.11 -7.35 -15.43
N THR A 220 -0.80 -7.19 -16.39
CA THR A 220 -1.42 -5.91 -16.74
C THR A 220 -2.69 -5.67 -15.91
N PRO A 221 -3.02 -4.43 -15.50
CA PRO A 221 -2.33 -3.14 -15.68
C PRO A 221 -1.61 -2.65 -14.42
N THR A 222 -1.57 -3.44 -13.33
CA THR A 222 -1.06 -3.01 -12.02
C THR A 222 0.41 -3.34 -11.78
N HIS A 223 1.09 -3.96 -12.74
CA HIS A 223 2.46 -4.46 -12.60
C HIS A 223 2.62 -5.34 -11.35
N ASP A 224 1.59 -6.12 -10.99
CA ASP A 224 1.60 -7.00 -9.82
C ASP A 224 2.72 -8.05 -9.97
N TYR A 225 3.58 -8.17 -8.95
CA TYR A 225 4.68 -9.12 -8.90
C TYR A 225 4.97 -9.50 -7.45
N GLY A 226 5.43 -10.73 -7.24
CA GLY A 226 5.68 -11.36 -5.95
C GLY A 226 5.96 -12.85 -6.15
N PRO A 227 6.34 -13.60 -5.11
CA PRO A 227 6.63 -15.02 -5.28
C PRO A 227 5.38 -15.78 -5.74
N ARG A 228 5.58 -16.83 -6.55
CA ARG A 228 4.49 -17.65 -7.09
C ARG A 228 3.48 -18.10 -6.03
N SER A 229 3.96 -18.44 -4.83
CA SER A 229 3.14 -18.89 -3.70
C SER A 229 2.10 -17.86 -3.26
N THR A 230 2.39 -16.56 -3.36
CA THR A 230 1.43 -15.49 -3.05
C THR A 230 0.22 -15.55 -3.98
N PHE A 231 0.42 -15.85 -5.27
CA PHE A 231 -0.68 -15.97 -6.23
C PHE A 231 -1.48 -17.25 -6.01
N GLU A 232 -0.81 -18.36 -5.67
CA GLU A 232 -1.46 -19.62 -5.32
C GLU A 232 -2.35 -19.46 -4.08
N GLU A 233 -1.82 -18.84 -3.03
CA GLU A 233 -2.56 -18.52 -1.81
C GLU A 233 -3.72 -17.56 -2.07
N PHE A 234 -3.52 -16.56 -2.92
CA PHE A 234 -4.59 -15.63 -3.29
C PHE A 234 -5.75 -16.34 -3.98
N VAL A 235 -5.48 -17.23 -4.94
CA VAL A 235 -6.50 -18.05 -5.61
C VAL A 235 -7.20 -18.96 -4.60
N ALA A 236 -6.45 -19.62 -3.71
CA ALA A 236 -7.04 -20.48 -2.70
C ALA A 236 -7.95 -19.72 -1.72
N THR A 237 -7.60 -18.47 -1.42
CA THR A 237 -8.30 -17.63 -0.44
C THR A 237 -9.54 -16.96 -1.03
N PHE A 238 -9.44 -16.39 -2.23
CA PHE A 238 -10.48 -15.56 -2.83
C PHE A 238 -11.11 -16.14 -4.10
N GLY A 239 -10.57 -17.23 -4.61
CA GLY A 239 -11.06 -17.92 -5.80
C GLY A 239 -10.48 -17.40 -7.11
N GLU A 240 -10.72 -18.17 -8.17
CA GLU A 240 -10.25 -17.91 -9.53
C GLU A 240 -10.81 -16.61 -10.11
N SER A 241 -12.08 -16.29 -9.84
CA SER A 241 -12.72 -15.04 -10.27
C SER A 241 -12.00 -13.80 -9.75
N ALA A 242 -11.60 -13.83 -8.47
CA ALA A 242 -10.85 -12.74 -7.85
C ALA A 242 -9.43 -12.63 -8.40
N ALA A 243 -8.80 -13.77 -8.71
CA ALA A 243 -7.46 -13.81 -9.30
C ALA A 243 -7.44 -13.23 -10.72
N GLY A 244 -8.42 -13.59 -11.54
CA GLY A 244 -8.48 -13.20 -12.94
C GLY A 244 -7.60 -14.08 -13.83
N THR A 245 -7.90 -14.05 -15.13
CA THR A 245 -7.35 -15.01 -16.11
C THR A 245 -5.84 -14.95 -16.26
N GLU A 246 -5.23 -13.77 -16.13
CA GLU A 246 -3.78 -13.63 -16.32
C GLU A 246 -2.98 -14.34 -15.21
N ILE A 247 -3.42 -14.22 -13.95
CA ILE A 247 -2.80 -14.93 -12.83
C ILE A 247 -2.99 -16.44 -13.00
N LEU A 248 -4.18 -16.88 -13.43
CA LEU A 248 -4.47 -18.30 -13.65
C LEU A 248 -3.63 -18.88 -14.80
N ASP A 249 -3.42 -18.14 -15.88
CA ASP A 249 -2.55 -18.55 -16.98
C ASP A 249 -1.09 -18.67 -16.52
N TYR A 250 -0.59 -17.70 -15.75
CA TYR A 250 0.74 -17.77 -15.15
C TYR A 250 0.89 -18.96 -14.19
N LEU A 251 -0.10 -19.19 -13.33
CA LEU A 251 -0.10 -20.33 -12.42
C LEU A 251 -0.12 -21.65 -13.20
N THR A 252 -0.84 -21.73 -14.31
CA THR A 252 -0.92 -22.97 -15.11
C THR A 252 0.34 -23.22 -15.94
N THR A 253 0.91 -22.18 -16.55
CA THR A 253 1.92 -22.32 -17.61
C THR A 253 3.33 -21.90 -17.19
N GLY A 254 3.46 -21.14 -16.10
CA GLY A 254 4.70 -20.47 -15.72
C GLY A 254 5.11 -19.34 -16.67
N LYS A 255 4.28 -19.00 -17.67
CA LYS A 255 4.59 -17.98 -18.66
C LYS A 255 4.44 -16.59 -18.04
N ARG A 256 5.50 -15.79 -18.16
CA ARG A 256 5.48 -14.36 -17.80
C ARG A 256 4.97 -13.54 -18.98
N ILE A 257 4.18 -12.51 -18.70
CA ILE A 257 3.60 -11.63 -19.73
C ILE A 257 4.63 -10.62 -20.23
N TYR A 258 5.48 -10.10 -19.33
CA TYR A 258 6.54 -9.14 -19.66
C TYR A 258 7.94 -9.70 -19.40
N PRO A 259 8.96 -9.15 -20.10
CA PRO A 259 10.35 -9.41 -19.75
C PRO A 259 10.64 -8.91 -18.33
N LEU A 260 11.64 -9.53 -17.70
CA LEU A 260 12.19 -9.05 -16.44
C LEU A 260 12.72 -7.63 -16.62
N PRO A 261 12.35 -6.69 -15.75
CA PRO A 261 12.82 -5.33 -15.90
C PRO A 261 14.28 -5.22 -15.47
N GLU A 262 14.97 -4.17 -15.95
CA GLU A 262 16.32 -3.86 -15.50
C GLU A 262 16.32 -3.15 -14.15
N HIS A 263 17.45 -3.22 -13.43
CA HIS A 263 17.64 -2.46 -12.20
C HIS A 263 17.52 -0.95 -12.47
N VAL A 264 16.93 -0.23 -11.51
CA VAL A 264 16.79 1.23 -11.58
C VAL A 264 18.05 1.89 -11.08
N TRP A 265 18.55 1.41 -9.95
CA TRP A 265 19.66 2.05 -9.25
C TRP A 265 20.99 1.52 -9.77
N PRO A 266 21.93 2.39 -10.22
CA PRO A 266 23.28 1.96 -10.57
C PRO A 266 23.99 1.30 -9.38
N ASP A 267 24.80 0.27 -9.63
CA ASP A 267 25.58 -0.43 -8.59
C ASP A 267 26.72 0.41 -8.00
N THR A 268 27.15 1.46 -8.71
CA THR A 268 28.37 2.22 -8.38
C THR A 268 28.16 3.72 -8.57
N GLY A 269 29.09 4.52 -8.05
CA GLY A 269 29.07 5.99 -8.14
C GLY A 269 28.33 6.69 -7.01
N TRP A 270 27.94 5.97 -5.96
CA TRP A 270 27.32 6.52 -4.76
C TRP A 270 28.36 6.93 -3.72
N ALA A 271 28.15 8.08 -3.08
CA ALA A 271 28.99 8.55 -1.99
C ALA A 271 28.81 7.74 -0.70
N GLU A 272 29.76 7.86 0.23
CA GLU A 272 29.64 7.30 1.57
C GLU A 272 28.38 7.84 2.27
N GLY A 273 27.58 6.94 2.87
CA GLY A 273 26.29 7.28 3.46
C GLY A 273 25.08 6.98 2.58
N ILE A 274 25.29 6.56 1.32
CA ILE A 274 24.24 6.05 0.43
C ILE A 274 24.38 4.54 0.27
N THR A 275 23.31 3.79 0.52
CA THR A 275 23.30 2.32 0.45
C THR A 275 22.23 1.84 -0.51
N LEU A 276 22.60 0.98 -1.46
CA LEU A 276 21.67 0.26 -2.31
C LEU A 276 21.27 -1.07 -1.65
N ILE A 277 19.97 -1.29 -1.49
CA ILE A 277 19.38 -2.51 -0.94
C ILE A 277 18.52 -3.16 -2.02
N ARG A 278 18.85 -4.40 -2.34
CA ARG A 278 18.03 -5.27 -3.19
C ARG A 278 17.28 -6.25 -2.31
N TYR A 279 15.96 -6.09 -2.21
CA TYR A 279 15.14 -6.85 -1.27
C TYR A 279 14.36 -7.99 -1.94
N GLU A 280 14.04 -9.02 -1.17
CA GLU A 280 13.08 -10.06 -1.55
C GLU A 280 11.66 -9.50 -1.41
N VAL A 281 10.84 -9.60 -2.47
CA VAL A 281 9.44 -9.20 -2.46
C VAL A 281 8.65 -10.07 -1.49
N GLY A 282 7.91 -9.45 -0.58
CA GLY A 282 7.27 -10.09 0.57
C GLY A 282 8.20 -10.37 1.75
N GLY A 283 9.50 -10.06 1.61
CA GLY A 283 10.49 -10.19 2.68
C GLY A 283 10.43 -9.05 3.70
N VAL A 284 11.22 -9.18 4.76
CA VAL A 284 11.27 -8.21 5.89
C VAL A 284 11.78 -6.81 5.53
N ASP A 285 12.49 -6.68 4.41
CA ASP A 285 12.96 -5.40 3.86
C ASP A 285 12.08 -4.86 2.73
N ASP A 286 11.01 -5.56 2.35
CA ASP A 286 10.04 -5.07 1.38
C ASP A 286 9.31 -3.85 1.96
N PRO A 287 9.31 -2.68 1.31
CA PRO A 287 8.56 -1.49 1.73
C PRO A 287 7.07 -1.74 1.99
N VAL A 288 6.47 -2.71 1.31
CA VAL A 288 5.08 -3.14 1.54
C VAL A 288 4.94 -3.75 2.94
N VAL A 289 5.90 -4.59 3.34
CA VAL A 289 5.90 -5.30 4.63
C VAL A 289 6.42 -4.43 5.78
N ALA A 290 7.36 -3.52 5.49
CA ALA A 290 7.94 -2.64 6.49
C ALA A 290 7.06 -1.42 6.80
N TRP A 291 6.45 -0.83 5.75
CA TRP A 291 5.77 0.47 5.85
C TRP A 291 4.45 0.56 5.08
N GLY A 292 3.93 -0.56 4.54
CA GLY A 292 2.65 -0.56 3.84
C GLY A 292 2.68 0.24 2.53
N TYR A 293 3.88 0.47 1.98
CA TYR A 293 4.09 1.32 0.80
C TYR A 293 4.38 0.49 -0.45
N ALA A 294 3.69 0.85 -1.54
CA ALA A 294 3.44 -0.06 -2.65
C ALA A 294 3.23 0.67 -4.00
N GLU A 295 3.76 1.87 -4.27
CA GLU A 295 3.55 2.48 -5.61
C GLU A 295 4.72 2.18 -6.55
N LYS A 296 4.43 1.66 -7.75
CA LYS A 296 5.43 1.31 -8.80
C LYS A 296 5.62 2.42 -9.82
N GLU A 297 4.54 3.16 -10.12
CA GLU A 297 4.52 4.17 -11.17
C GLU A 297 5.19 5.49 -10.74
N SER A 298 5.46 5.65 -9.45
CA SER A 298 6.11 6.82 -8.86
C SER A 298 7.09 6.35 -7.80
N PRO A 299 8.33 6.86 -7.78
CA PRO A 299 9.27 6.47 -6.74
C PRO A 299 8.74 6.88 -5.36
N GLY A 300 8.90 6.00 -4.38
CA GLY A 300 8.60 6.33 -2.99
C GLY A 300 9.70 7.18 -2.40
N MET A 301 9.36 8.23 -1.65
CA MET A 301 10.34 9.07 -0.94
C MET A 301 9.97 9.20 0.53
N LEU A 302 10.50 8.31 1.36
CA LEU A 302 10.27 8.34 2.81
C LEU A 302 11.40 9.12 3.48
N VAL A 303 11.06 10.11 4.31
CA VAL A 303 12.06 10.85 5.10
C VAL A 303 11.77 10.62 6.57
N PHE A 304 12.81 10.28 7.32
CA PHE A 304 12.75 10.04 8.76
C PHE A 304 13.76 10.90 9.50
N ALA A 305 13.37 11.39 10.68
CA ALA A 305 14.26 12.04 11.61
C ALA A 305 15.21 11.04 12.29
N ALA A 306 16.20 11.55 13.02
CA ALA A 306 17.21 10.75 13.71
C ALA A 306 16.65 9.76 14.75
N ASP A 307 15.48 10.06 15.31
CA ASP A 307 14.72 9.22 16.24
C ASP A 307 13.75 8.26 15.55
N GLY A 308 13.76 8.22 14.20
CA GLY A 308 12.92 7.33 13.39
C GLY A 308 11.52 7.88 13.12
N ARG A 309 11.21 9.11 13.54
CA ARG A 309 9.92 9.73 13.22
C ARG A 309 9.81 10.03 11.74
N TYR A 310 8.66 9.70 11.14
CA TYR A 310 8.37 9.99 9.75
C TYR A 310 8.07 11.48 9.53
N MET A 311 8.68 12.06 8.50
CA MET A 311 8.73 13.52 8.26
C MET A 311 8.05 13.95 6.96
N GLY A 312 7.62 13.02 6.10
CA GLY A 312 7.06 13.33 4.79
C GLY A 312 5.55 13.59 4.80
N PRO A 313 5.01 14.51 3.97
CA PRO A 313 3.58 14.56 3.75
C PRO A 313 3.11 13.36 2.91
N THR A 314 2.05 12.69 3.35
CA THR A 314 1.30 11.71 2.54
C THR A 314 0.31 12.49 1.64
N PRO A 315 0.17 12.24 0.32
CA PRO A 315 0.83 11.24 -0.53
C PRO A 315 2.10 11.75 -1.25
N PHE A 316 2.98 10.81 -1.60
CA PHE A 316 4.34 11.03 -2.13
C PHE A 316 4.37 11.64 -3.53
N PHE A 317 4.20 12.95 -3.64
CA PHE A 317 4.57 13.65 -4.87
C PHE A 317 6.09 13.83 -4.91
N LEU A 318 6.76 13.17 -5.85
CA LEU A 318 8.11 13.55 -6.24
C LEU A 318 8.07 14.75 -7.16
N GLY A 319 8.99 15.69 -6.95
CA GLY A 319 9.22 16.68 -8.00
C GLY A 319 9.79 16.00 -9.25
N SER A 320 9.70 16.68 -10.38
CA SER A 320 10.04 16.16 -11.72
C SER A 320 11.52 15.86 -11.97
N THR A 321 12.43 16.03 -11.00
CA THR A 321 13.89 15.96 -11.19
C THR A 321 14.63 15.50 -9.94
N GLY A 322 15.85 14.98 -10.10
CA GLY A 322 16.72 14.61 -8.98
C GLY A 322 17.03 15.78 -8.03
N GLY A 323 17.15 17.00 -8.54
CA GLY A 323 17.33 18.20 -7.71
C GLY A 323 16.12 18.49 -6.83
N ASN A 324 14.91 18.21 -7.30
CA ASN A 324 13.71 18.35 -6.48
C ASN A 324 13.67 17.32 -5.34
N VAL A 325 14.19 16.11 -5.56
CA VAL A 325 14.32 15.09 -4.51
C VAL A 325 15.25 15.58 -3.40
N ALA A 326 16.46 15.98 -3.75
CA ALA A 326 17.44 16.46 -2.78
C ALA A 326 16.97 17.72 -2.03
N SER A 327 16.33 18.65 -2.74
CA SER A 327 15.75 19.87 -2.15
C SER A 327 14.62 19.55 -1.15
N LYS A 328 13.72 18.62 -1.50
CA LYS A 328 12.64 18.20 -0.60
C LYS A 328 13.18 17.47 0.63
N ALA A 329 14.12 16.55 0.46
CA ALA A 329 14.78 15.89 1.59
C ALA A 329 15.41 16.93 2.53
N ARG A 330 16.16 17.89 1.99
CA ARG A 330 16.75 18.99 2.77
C ARG A 330 15.71 19.83 3.51
N ALA A 331 14.55 20.09 2.91
CA ALA A 331 13.49 20.88 3.54
C ALA A 331 12.80 20.16 4.71
N LEU A 332 12.75 18.81 4.67
CA LEU A 332 12.12 17.98 5.69
C LEU A 332 13.06 17.61 6.85
N LEU A 333 14.37 17.70 6.62
CA LEU A 333 15.37 17.42 7.64
C LEU A 333 15.49 18.60 8.63
N PRO A 334 15.66 18.31 9.93
CA PRO A 334 16.07 19.32 10.90
C PRO A 334 17.36 20.02 10.45
N LYS A 335 17.41 21.34 10.68
CA LYS A 335 18.59 22.18 10.40
C LYS A 335 19.78 21.76 11.25
#